data_AF-A0A517VD40-F1
#
_entry.id   AF-A0A517VD40-F1
#
_cell.length_a   1.000
_cell.length_b   1.000
_cell.length_c   1.000
_cell.angle_alpha   90.00
_cell.angle_beta   90.00
_cell.angle_gamma   90.00
#
_symmetry.space_group_name_H-M   'P 1'
#
loop_
_entity.id
_entity.type
_entity.pdbx_description
1 polymer ?
#
loop_
_entity_poly.entity_id
_entity_poly.type
_entity_poly.pdbx_seq_one_letter_code
_entity_poly.pdbx_strand_id
1 'polypeptide(L)'
;MKESYSIYDLLEQIQKRPAMYIGSFELERIILYLAGYRHAMMEQGVRDESTPDFSGFHEFVRDKFQFPGSSMGWPNLILAKTMGLNPQDVTWENYNQGVTPELHKEAVLEFFRLIDEYRCTEVNDPTETETRI
;
A
#
# COMPACT_ATOMS: atom_id res chain seq x y z
N MET A 1 25.50 -7.90 10.64
CA MET A 1 24.64 -7.34 9.57
C MET A 1 23.21 -7.35 10.06
N LYS A 2 22.32 -6.54 9.50
CA LYS A 2 20.89 -6.61 9.84
C LYS A 2 20.34 -7.95 9.33
N GLU A 3 19.69 -8.74 10.18
CA GLU A 3 19.17 -10.06 9.81
C GLU A 3 17.74 -9.99 9.24
N SER A 4 17.00 -8.95 9.62
CA SER A 4 15.65 -8.69 9.14
C SER A 4 15.35 -7.21 8.92
N TYR A 5 14.25 -6.91 8.25
CA TYR A 5 13.71 -5.58 8.08
C TYR A 5 12.18 -5.60 8.13
N SER A 6 11.58 -4.44 8.40
CA SER A 6 10.15 -4.22 8.18
C SER A 6 9.95 -3.18 7.08
N ILE A 7 9.06 -3.47 6.14
CA ILE A 7 8.54 -2.50 5.17
C ILE A 7 7.84 -1.36 5.90
N TYR A 8 7.21 -1.60 7.04
CA TYR A 8 6.54 -0.53 7.79
C TYR A 8 7.52 0.49 8.36
N ASP A 9 8.69 0.05 8.85
CA ASP A 9 9.76 0.97 9.26
C ASP A 9 10.20 1.87 8.09
N LEU A 10 10.31 1.28 6.89
CA LEU A 10 10.67 2.02 5.68
C LEU A 10 9.57 3.00 5.28
N LEU A 11 8.30 2.57 5.32
CA LEU A 11 7.16 3.42 5.02
C LEU A 11 7.06 4.60 6.00
N GLU A 12 7.33 4.39 7.29
CA GLU A 12 7.39 5.47 8.29
C GLU A 12 8.49 6.48 7.98
N GLN A 13 9.64 6.03 7.45
CA GLN A 13 10.71 6.93 6.99
C GLN A 13 10.29 7.73 5.76
N ILE A 14 9.66 7.07 4.77
CA ILE A 14 9.14 7.73 3.57
C ILE A 14 8.08 8.76 3.95
N GLN A 15 7.16 8.45 4.87
CA GLN A 15 6.13 9.38 5.34
C GLN A 15 6.73 10.64 5.97
N LYS A 16 7.80 10.49 6.76
CA LYS A 16 8.48 11.61 7.44
C LYS A 16 9.25 12.51 6.47
N ARG A 17 9.84 11.95 5.41
CA ARG A 17 10.73 12.68 4.48
C ARG A 17 10.55 12.26 3.01
N PRO A 18 9.35 12.36 2.43
CA PRO A 18 9.04 11.76 1.13
C PRO A 18 9.97 12.25 0.00
N ALA A 19 10.32 13.53 -0.01
CA ALA A 19 11.24 14.09 -1.02
C ALA A 19 12.63 13.42 -1.04
N MET A 20 13.11 12.88 0.09
CA MET A 20 14.41 12.19 0.18
C MET A 20 14.38 10.78 -0.43
N TYR A 21 13.21 10.15 -0.48
CA TYR A 21 13.07 8.75 -0.91
C TYR A 21 12.49 8.65 -2.31
N ILE A 22 11.44 9.43 -2.61
CA ILE A 22 10.66 9.30 -3.84
C ILE A 22 10.73 10.55 -4.73
N GLY A 23 11.26 11.68 -4.24
CA GLY A 23 11.45 12.91 -5.02
C GLY A 23 10.16 13.69 -5.32
N SER A 24 9.09 13.04 -5.77
CA SER A 24 7.74 13.60 -5.90
C SER A 24 6.68 12.71 -5.23
N PHE A 25 5.54 13.31 -4.90
CA PHE A 25 4.46 12.67 -4.15
C PHE A 25 3.55 11.84 -5.09
N GLU A 26 4.06 10.75 -5.63
CA GLU A 26 3.28 9.83 -6.50
C GLU A 26 3.35 8.40 -5.97
N LEU A 27 2.22 7.69 -5.98
CA LEU A 27 2.15 6.30 -5.52
C LEU A 27 3.03 5.35 -6.34
N GLU A 28 3.19 5.62 -7.65
CA GLU A 28 4.08 4.85 -8.53
C GLU A 28 5.54 4.87 -8.04
N ARG A 29 5.98 5.98 -7.48
CA ARG A 29 7.35 6.12 -6.96
C ARG A 29 7.54 5.36 -5.67
N ILE A 30 6.50 5.30 -4.83
CA ILE A 30 6.50 4.48 -3.62
C ILE A 30 6.62 3.00 -4.00
N ILE A 31 5.77 2.49 -4.89
CA ILE A 31 5.83 1.07 -5.28
C ILE A 31 7.17 0.69 -5.93
N LEU A 32 7.72 1.55 -6.80
CA LEU A 32 9.04 1.33 -7.41
C LEU A 32 10.16 1.31 -6.37
N TYR A 33 10.12 2.25 -5.41
CA TYR A 33 11.09 2.29 -4.32
C TYR A 33 11.02 1.01 -3.47
N LEU A 34 9.81 0.61 -3.06
CA LEU A 34 9.60 -0.60 -2.26
C LEU A 34 10.08 -1.85 -3.00
N ALA A 35 9.79 -1.97 -4.30
CA ALA A 35 10.24 -3.09 -5.12
C ALA A 35 11.77 -3.18 -5.18
N GLY A 36 12.45 -2.06 -5.43
CA GLY A 36 13.92 -2.00 -5.44
C GLY A 36 14.53 -2.32 -4.08
N TYR A 37 13.96 -1.79 -3.00
CA TYR A 37 14.41 -2.07 -1.65
C TYR A 37 14.26 -3.56 -1.28
N ARG A 38 13.09 -4.15 -1.58
CA ARG A 38 12.82 -5.59 -1.36
C ARG A 38 13.80 -6.47 -2.13
N HIS A 39 14.05 -6.12 -3.39
CA HIS A 39 15.01 -6.83 -4.23
C HIS A 39 16.41 -6.82 -3.60
N ALA A 40 16.90 -5.64 -3.18
CA ALA A 40 18.20 -5.51 -2.53
C ALA A 40 18.28 -6.29 -1.20
N MET A 41 17.23 -6.26 -0.36
CA MET A 41 17.21 -7.03 0.89
C MET A 41 17.24 -8.53 0.64
N MET A 42 16.51 -9.00 -0.37
CA MET A 42 16.51 -10.40 -0.79
C MET A 42 17.89 -10.86 -1.26
N GLU A 43 18.59 -10.07 -2.07
CA GLU A 43 19.96 -10.39 -2.51
C GLU A 43 20.96 -10.50 -1.35
N GLN A 44 20.72 -9.77 -0.27
CA GLN A 44 21.53 -9.82 0.95
C GLN A 44 21.08 -10.89 1.96
N GLY A 45 20.04 -11.66 1.64
CA GLY A 45 19.49 -12.67 2.54
C GLY A 45 18.80 -12.10 3.80
N VAL A 46 18.41 -10.82 3.77
CA VAL A 46 17.74 -10.14 4.89
C VAL A 46 16.24 -10.41 4.79
N ARG A 47 15.65 -10.94 5.87
CA ARG A 47 14.24 -11.36 5.89
C ARG A 47 13.29 -10.19 6.10
N ASP A 48 12.17 -10.16 5.36
CA ASP A 48 11.05 -9.25 5.66
C ASP A 48 10.24 -9.83 6.84
N GLU A 49 10.14 -9.09 7.94
CA GLU A 49 9.39 -9.45 9.16
C GLU A 49 8.20 -8.50 9.38
N SER A 50 7.74 -7.84 8.31
CA SER A 50 6.53 -7.02 8.35
C SER A 50 5.33 -7.82 8.82
N THR A 51 4.67 -7.32 9.88
CA THR A 51 3.42 -7.87 10.40
C THR A 51 2.35 -6.76 10.43
N PRO A 52 1.20 -6.92 9.74
CA PRO A 52 0.85 -8.04 8.85
C PRO A 52 1.75 -8.13 7.61
N ASP A 53 1.77 -9.26 6.90
CA ASP A 53 2.53 -9.37 5.64
C ASP A 53 2.00 -8.34 4.63
N PHE A 54 2.90 -7.52 4.10
CA PHE A 54 2.56 -6.49 3.13
C PHE A 54 2.05 -7.06 1.79
N SER A 55 2.28 -8.35 1.50
CA SER A 55 1.73 -9.00 0.31
C SER A 55 0.20 -8.93 0.25
N GLY A 56 -0.49 -8.99 1.40
CA GLY A 56 -1.95 -8.88 1.51
C GLY A 56 -2.52 -7.45 1.43
N PHE A 57 -1.66 -6.43 1.35
CA PHE A 57 -2.11 -5.04 1.30
C PHE A 57 -2.93 -4.73 0.05
N HIS A 58 -2.61 -5.39 -1.09
CA HIS A 58 -3.36 -5.19 -2.32
C HIS A 58 -4.81 -5.68 -2.19
N GLU A 59 -5.01 -6.88 -1.64
CA GLU A 59 -6.31 -7.47 -1.36
C GLU A 59 -7.10 -6.60 -0.39
N PHE A 60 -6.46 -6.13 0.69
CA PHE A 60 -7.07 -5.20 1.64
C PHE A 60 -7.62 -3.94 0.94
N VAL A 61 -6.81 -3.27 0.11
CA VAL A 61 -7.24 -2.06 -0.61
C VAL A 61 -8.36 -2.36 -1.59
N ARG A 62 -8.23 -3.45 -2.35
CA ARG A 62 -9.22 -3.88 -3.34
C ARG A 62 -10.58 -4.13 -2.70
N ASP A 63 -10.60 -4.87 -1.61
CA ASP A 63 -11.84 -5.27 -0.94
C ASP A 63 -12.45 -4.06 -0.21
N LYS A 64 -11.63 -3.23 0.43
CA LYS A 64 -12.07 -2.00 1.10
C LYS A 64 -12.73 -1.01 0.14
N PHE A 65 -12.16 -0.84 -1.05
CA PHE A 65 -12.70 0.06 -2.06
C PHE A 65 -13.66 -0.60 -3.04
N GLN A 66 -13.97 -1.89 -2.84
CA GLN A 66 -14.93 -2.63 -3.66
C GLN A 66 -14.61 -2.57 -5.15
N PHE A 67 -13.34 -2.78 -5.52
CA PHE A 67 -12.90 -2.96 -6.92
C PHE A 67 -12.86 -4.47 -7.26
N PRO A 68 -14.01 -5.14 -7.51
CA PRO A 68 -14.04 -6.59 -7.65
C PRO A 68 -13.20 -7.04 -8.84
N GLY A 69 -12.36 -8.06 -8.63
CA GLY A 69 -11.59 -8.69 -9.71
C GLY A 69 -10.55 -7.79 -10.38
N SER A 70 -10.31 -6.58 -9.87
CA SER A 70 -9.28 -5.71 -10.43
C SER A 70 -7.90 -6.24 -10.09
N SER A 71 -7.10 -6.50 -11.11
CA SER A 71 -5.67 -6.80 -11.01
C SER A 71 -4.80 -5.54 -11.09
N MET A 72 -5.43 -4.36 -11.19
CA MET A 72 -4.71 -3.10 -11.17
C MET A 72 -4.06 -2.93 -9.81
N GLY A 73 -2.74 -2.74 -9.79
CA GLY A 73 -1.99 -2.61 -8.55
C GLY A 73 -2.61 -1.55 -7.63
N TRP A 74 -2.43 -1.72 -6.32
CA TRP A 74 -2.95 -0.80 -5.30
C TRP A 74 -2.69 0.70 -5.59
N PRO A 75 -1.59 1.14 -6.26
CA PRO A 75 -1.42 2.56 -6.60
C PRO A 75 -2.59 3.08 -7.46
N ASN A 76 -3.04 2.28 -8.42
CA ASN A 76 -4.12 2.64 -9.32
C ASN A 76 -5.48 2.62 -8.62
N LEU A 77 -5.71 1.65 -7.72
CA LEU A 77 -6.97 1.57 -6.96
C LEU A 77 -7.13 2.79 -6.05
N ILE A 78 -6.06 3.17 -5.34
CA ILE A 78 -6.07 4.35 -4.45
C ILE A 78 -6.25 5.62 -5.27
N LEU A 79 -5.53 5.77 -6.40
CA LEU A 79 -5.67 6.94 -7.25
C LEU A 79 -7.08 7.07 -7.83
N ALA A 80 -7.62 6.00 -8.41
CA ALA A 80 -9.00 5.96 -8.93
C ALA A 80 -10.04 6.31 -7.85
N LYS A 81 -9.85 5.80 -6.62
CA LYS A 81 -10.72 6.13 -5.49
C LYS A 81 -10.61 7.62 -5.11
N THR A 82 -9.40 8.16 -5.08
CA THR A 82 -9.13 9.58 -4.78
C THR A 82 -9.74 10.49 -5.85
N MET A 83 -9.71 10.07 -7.12
CA MET A 83 -10.39 10.73 -8.24
C MET A 83 -11.93 10.66 -8.15
N GLY A 84 -12.49 9.90 -7.22
CA GLY A 84 -13.94 9.74 -7.08
C GLY A 84 -14.58 8.82 -8.13
N LEU A 85 -13.80 7.98 -8.80
CA LEU A 85 -14.32 7.04 -9.80
C LEU A 85 -15.18 5.95 -9.13
N ASN A 86 -16.21 5.48 -9.83
CA ASN A 86 -17.04 4.35 -9.38
C ASN A 86 -16.25 3.03 -9.58
N PRO A 87 -15.96 2.26 -8.53
CA PRO A 87 -15.21 1.01 -8.62
C PRO A 87 -15.75 -0.03 -9.62
N GLN A 88 -17.07 -0.01 -9.87
CA GLN A 88 -17.74 -0.96 -10.77
C GLN A 88 -17.63 -0.57 -12.25
N ASP A 89 -17.33 0.70 -12.55
CA ASP A 89 -17.43 1.28 -13.90
C ASP A 89 -16.12 1.97 -14.33
N VAL A 90 -14.98 1.62 -13.73
CA VAL A 90 -13.71 2.24 -14.10
C VAL A 90 -13.22 1.73 -15.45
N THR A 91 -13.15 2.63 -16.42
CA THR A 91 -12.40 2.43 -17.66
C THR A 91 -10.93 2.73 -17.40
N TRP A 92 -10.10 1.68 -17.28
CA TRP A 92 -8.68 1.82 -16.93
C TRP A 92 -7.81 2.48 -18.02
N GLU A 93 -8.27 2.51 -19.26
CA GLU A 93 -7.55 3.21 -20.33
C GLU A 93 -7.59 4.73 -20.08
N ASN A 94 -6.41 5.35 -19.90
CA ASN A 94 -6.26 6.78 -19.62
C ASN A 94 -7.08 7.28 -18.41
N TYR A 95 -7.42 6.40 -17.45
CA TYR A 95 -8.23 6.76 -16.28
C TYR A 95 -7.59 7.86 -15.43
N ASN A 96 -6.27 7.95 -15.46
CA ASN A 96 -5.44 8.93 -14.75
C ASN A 96 -5.20 10.22 -15.55
N GLN A 97 -5.89 10.41 -16.68
CA GLN A 97 -5.79 11.63 -17.46
C GLN A 97 -6.36 12.82 -16.65
N GLY A 98 -5.58 13.89 -16.54
CA GLY A 98 -5.98 15.10 -15.81
C GLY A 98 -5.75 15.03 -14.30
N VAL A 99 -5.04 14.01 -13.80
CA VAL A 99 -4.60 13.99 -12.39
C VAL A 99 -3.68 15.18 -12.12
N THR A 100 -4.00 15.94 -11.08
CA THR A 100 -3.20 17.10 -10.66
C THR A 100 -2.16 16.70 -9.61
N PRO A 101 -1.09 17.50 -9.42
CA PRO A 101 -0.14 17.28 -8.32
C PRO A 101 -0.79 17.22 -6.94
N GLU A 102 -1.87 18.00 -6.72
CA GLU A 102 -2.63 17.98 -5.47
C GLU A 102 -3.32 16.63 -5.27
N LEU A 103 -3.93 16.08 -6.32
CA LEU A 103 -4.60 14.78 -6.26
C LEU A 103 -3.61 13.63 -6.05
N HIS A 104 -2.43 13.72 -6.66
CA HIS A 104 -1.33 12.78 -6.40
C HIS A 104 -0.91 12.81 -4.92
N LYS A 105 -0.80 14.01 -4.34
CA LYS A 105 -0.50 14.18 -2.91
C LYS A 105 -1.62 13.62 -2.03
N GLU A 106 -2.88 13.87 -2.36
CA GLU A 106 -4.03 13.31 -1.65
C GLU A 106 -4.02 11.77 -1.69
N ALA A 107 -3.75 11.18 -2.85
CA ALA A 107 -3.63 9.73 -3.00
C ALA A 107 -2.49 9.14 -2.14
N VAL A 108 -1.36 9.83 -2.03
CA VAL A 108 -0.24 9.44 -1.13
C VAL A 108 -0.64 9.52 0.34
N LEU A 109 -1.38 10.56 0.75
CA LEU A 109 -1.87 10.67 2.12
C LEU A 109 -2.88 9.55 2.43
N GLU A 110 -3.78 9.25 1.48
CA GLU A 110 -4.72 8.15 1.60
C GLU A 110 -4.02 6.80 1.69
N PHE A 111 -2.94 6.58 0.92
CA PHE A 111 -2.11 5.40 1.05
C PHE A 111 -1.56 5.23 2.47
N PHE A 112 -0.98 6.26 3.08
CA PHE A 112 -0.48 6.13 4.45
C PHE A 112 -1.59 5.89 5.46
N ARG A 113 -2.77 6.51 5.28
CA ARG A 113 -3.96 6.22 6.11
C ARG A 113 -4.37 4.75 6.00
N LEU A 114 -4.34 4.17 4.79
CA LEU A 114 -4.65 2.76 4.55
C LEU A 114 -3.61 1.82 5.15
N ILE A 115 -2.34 2.22 5.19
CA ILE A 115 -1.28 1.45 5.87
C ILE A 115 -1.55 1.40 7.37
N ASP A 116 -1.89 2.53 7.99
CA ASP A 116 -2.22 2.56 9.42
C ASP A 116 -3.43 1.67 9.73
N GLU A 117 -4.45 1.70 8.86
CA GLU A 117 -5.64 0.86 8.99
C GLU A 117 -5.32 -0.63 8.81
N TYR A 118 -4.55 -1.00 7.77
CA TYR A 118 -4.13 -2.37 7.48
C TYR A 118 -3.31 -2.96 8.63
N ARG A 119 -2.45 -2.16 9.26
CA ARG A 119 -1.69 -2.59 10.44
C ARG A 119 -2.57 -2.85 11.66
N CYS A 120 -3.77 -2.23 11.72
CA CYS A 120 -4.71 -2.42 12.82
C CYS A 120 -5.68 -3.60 12.62
N THR A 121 -5.83 -4.14 11.40
CA THR A 121 -6.83 -5.18 11.13
C THR A 121 -6.54 -6.52 11.81
N GLU A 122 -5.29 -6.83 12.14
CA GLU A 122 -4.93 -8.06 12.88
C GLU A 122 -4.91 -7.90 14.40
N VAL A 123 -5.22 -6.71 14.94
CA VAL A 123 -5.42 -6.54 16.39
C VAL A 123 -6.82 -7.03 16.82
N ASN A 124 -7.70 -7.35 15.87
CA ASN A 124 -9.06 -7.85 16.11
C ASN A 124 -9.31 -9.16 15.34
N ASP A 125 -8.59 -10.22 15.67
CA ASP A 125 -9.04 -11.58 15.32
C ASP A 125 -9.93 -12.12 16.48
N PRO A 126 -11.24 -12.39 16.26
CA PRO A 126 -12.11 -12.97 17.28
C PRO A 126 -11.90 -14.49 17.50
N THR A 127 -10.87 -15.11 16.94
CA THR A 127 -10.64 -16.56 17.06
C THR A 127 -10.02 -16.99 18.41
N GLU A 128 -10.52 -16.44 19.52
CA GLU A 128 -10.48 -17.07 20.84
C GLU A 128 -11.92 -17.21 21.38
N THR A 129 -12.80 -17.85 20.62
CA THR A 129 -14.00 -18.47 21.19
C THR A 129 -14.29 -19.74 20.41
N GLU A 130 -14.57 -20.82 21.15
CA GLU A 130 -14.89 -22.17 20.68
C GLU A 130 -13.71 -23.11 20.43
N THR A 131 -13.15 -23.64 21.52
CA THR A 131 -13.27 -25.09 21.77
C THR A 131 -13.27 -25.34 23.28
N ARG A 132 -14.48 -25.36 23.85
CA ARG A 132 -14.74 -25.98 25.15
C ARG A 132 -16.03 -26.78 25.01
N ILE A 133 -15.90 -28.00 24.51
CA ILE A 133 -16.84 -29.10 24.75
C ILE A 133 -15.99 -30.35 24.98
#